data_AF-A0A5K0Z5I2-F1
#
_entry.id   AF-A0A5K0Z5I2-F1
#
_cell.length_a   1.000
_cell.length_b   1.000
_cell.length_c   1.000
_cell.angle_alpha   90.00
_cell.angle_beta   90.00
_cell.angle_gamma   90.00
#
_symmetry.space_group_name_H-M   'P 1'
#
loop_
_entity.id
_entity.type
_entity.pdbx_description
1 polymer ?
#
loop_
_entity_poly.entity_id
_entity_poly.type
_entity_poly.pdbx_seq_one_letter_code
_entity_poly.pdbx_strand_id
1 'polypeptide(L)'
;YAGKDIAMLLPNCFLRMGATAVLLTNRRLDRWRAKYELKQLVRNHKAANDQAFHCVMQKEDDEKKKGLLVARDILEVGGQVLKDHITTLGPLVLPISEQIHFFSALVLRKGKSKPYIPDFKQAFEHVCVLACSKVVLDKIQKNLELTEEYMEASKMTLHKFGNTSSSSVWYELAYLEAKGRIKKGDRVWQISFGSGFKCNSVVWVALRNARKNENNPWIDCIGEYPKVV
;
A
#
# COMPACT_ATOMS: atom_id res chain seq x y z
N TYR A 1 -9.23 -10.00 21.08
CA TYR A 1 -10.40 -10.91 21.10
C TYR A 1 -10.16 -11.97 22.17
N ALA A 2 -11.17 -12.31 22.97
CA ALA A 2 -11.05 -13.20 24.15
C ALA A 2 -11.83 -14.53 23.99
N GLY A 3 -12.29 -14.84 22.77
CA GLY A 3 -12.93 -16.11 22.45
C GLY A 3 -11.94 -17.11 21.84
N LYS A 4 -12.47 -18.15 21.19
CA LYS A 4 -11.70 -19.32 20.72
C LYS A 4 -11.64 -19.44 19.18
N ASP A 5 -12.37 -18.62 18.44
CA ASP A 5 -12.32 -18.64 16.97
C ASP A 5 -10.93 -18.21 16.48
N ILE A 6 -10.20 -19.15 15.87
CA ILE A 6 -8.86 -18.94 15.33
C ILE A 6 -8.85 -17.80 14.31
N ALA A 7 -9.87 -17.69 13.46
CA ALA A 7 -9.94 -16.66 12.44
C ALA A 7 -10.11 -15.24 13.03
N MET A 8 -10.55 -15.13 14.29
CA MET A 8 -10.61 -13.89 15.06
C MET A 8 -9.43 -13.68 16.02
N LEU A 9 -8.68 -14.73 16.33
CA LEU A 9 -7.46 -14.66 17.14
C LEU A 9 -6.27 -14.13 16.33
N LEU A 10 -6.13 -14.55 15.06
CA LEU A 10 -4.99 -14.21 14.20
C LEU A 10 -4.69 -12.70 14.15
N PRO A 11 -5.69 -11.78 14.02
CA PRO A 11 -5.39 -10.36 13.99
C PRO A 11 -4.73 -9.80 15.25
N ASN A 12 -4.94 -10.42 16.42
CA ASN A 12 -4.24 -10.00 17.65
C ASN A 12 -2.73 -10.27 17.57
N CYS A 13 -2.28 -11.18 16.70
CA CYS A 13 -0.86 -11.51 16.56
C CYS A 13 -0.10 -10.53 15.66
N PHE A 14 -0.76 -9.96 14.64
CA PHE A 14 -0.10 -9.11 13.67
C PHE A 14 -0.45 -7.62 13.76
N LEU A 15 -1.63 -7.26 14.27
CA LEU A 15 -2.01 -5.85 14.44
C LEU A 15 -1.26 -5.21 15.61
N ARG A 16 -0.80 -3.98 15.37
CA ARG A 16 -0.13 -3.12 16.34
C ARG A 16 -0.82 -1.76 16.37
N MET A 17 -0.58 -1.00 17.44
CA MET A 17 -1.07 0.37 17.54
C MET A 17 -0.11 1.31 16.80
N GLY A 18 -0.68 2.24 16.04
CA GLY A 18 0.06 3.30 15.38
C GLY A 18 -0.88 4.46 15.07
N ALA A 19 -0.30 5.63 14.80
CA ALA A 19 -1.06 6.83 14.48
C ALA A 19 -0.31 7.68 13.47
N THR A 20 -1.05 8.41 12.66
CA THR A 20 -0.47 9.43 11.78
C THR A 20 -1.46 10.58 11.65
N ALA A 21 -0.94 11.80 11.64
CA ALA A 21 -1.69 13.01 11.30
C ALA A 21 -1.08 13.64 10.04
N VAL A 22 -1.94 14.04 9.11
CA VAL A 22 -1.55 14.69 7.86
C VAL A 22 -2.39 15.94 7.69
N LEU A 23 -1.72 17.08 7.46
CA LEU A 23 -2.38 18.34 7.15
C LEU A 23 -2.44 18.53 5.62
N LEU A 24 -3.66 18.66 5.10
CA LEU A 24 -3.92 18.93 3.68
C LEU A 24 -4.47 20.36 3.51
N THR A 25 -4.10 21.01 2.42
CA THR A 25 -4.56 22.36 2.07
C THR A 25 -4.74 22.46 0.57
N ASN A 26 -5.80 23.16 0.15
CA ASN A 26 -6.04 23.54 -1.24
C ASN A 26 -5.61 24.99 -1.52
N ARG A 27 -5.04 25.70 -0.53
CA ARG A 27 -4.65 27.11 -0.68
C ARG A 27 -3.33 27.21 -1.43
N ARG A 28 -3.33 27.93 -2.55
CA ARG A 28 -2.12 28.16 -3.36
C ARG A 28 -1.00 28.83 -2.56
N LEU A 29 -1.34 29.70 -1.61
CA LEU A 29 -0.39 30.38 -0.73
C LEU A 29 0.35 29.44 0.22
N ASP A 30 -0.17 28.25 0.51
CA ASP A 30 0.51 27.26 1.36
C ASP A 30 1.47 26.35 0.57
N ARG A 31 1.48 26.46 -0.76
CA ARG A 31 2.26 25.56 -1.63
C ARG A 31 3.76 25.63 -1.35
N TRP A 32 4.29 26.81 -1.02
CA TRP A 32 5.72 26.99 -0.73
C TRP A 32 6.17 26.27 0.54
N ARG A 33 5.25 25.87 1.44
CA ARG A 33 5.53 25.10 2.67
C ARG A 33 5.09 23.63 2.59
N ALA A 34 4.29 23.24 1.59
CA ALA A 34 3.85 21.87 1.40
C ALA A 34 5.00 20.91 1.04
N LYS A 35 5.00 19.70 1.63
CA LYS A 35 5.99 18.63 1.34
C LYS A 35 5.67 17.93 0.03
N TYR A 36 4.40 17.62 -0.18
CA TYR A 36 3.89 16.86 -1.32
C TYR A 36 2.66 17.54 -1.92
N GLU A 37 2.41 17.24 -3.19
CA GLU A 37 1.17 17.54 -3.89
C GLU A 37 0.45 16.24 -4.23
N LEU A 38 -0.84 16.16 -3.90
CA LEU A 38 -1.70 15.05 -4.33
C LEU A 38 -1.99 15.18 -5.82
N LYS A 39 -1.61 14.17 -6.61
CA LYS A 39 -1.87 14.14 -8.07
C LYS A 39 -3.02 13.25 -8.44
N GLN A 40 -3.10 12.05 -7.87
CA GLN A 40 -4.14 11.09 -8.18
C GLN A 40 -4.61 10.39 -6.91
N LEU A 41 -5.92 10.13 -6.86
CA LEU A 41 -6.56 9.33 -5.84
C LEU A 41 -7.49 8.34 -6.53
N VAL A 42 -7.19 7.05 -6.40
CA VAL A 42 -7.99 5.97 -6.99
C VAL A 42 -8.43 5.05 -5.87
N ARG A 43 -9.71 4.68 -5.88
CA ARG A 43 -10.28 3.72 -4.94
C ARG A 43 -11.16 2.74 -5.69
N ASN A 44 -10.79 1.46 -5.62
CA ASN A 44 -11.64 0.36 -6.05
C ASN A 44 -12.26 -0.32 -4.84
N HIS A 45 -13.55 -0.64 -4.95
CA HIS A 45 -14.34 -1.21 -3.87
C HIS A 45 -15.14 -2.40 -4.39
N LYS A 46 -14.98 -3.57 -3.75
CA LYS A 46 -15.61 -4.82 -4.18
C LYS A 46 -16.65 -5.35 -3.19
N ALA A 47 -17.18 -4.51 -2.29
CA ALA A 47 -18.17 -4.93 -1.29
C ALA A 47 -19.50 -5.45 -1.84
N ALA A 48 -19.79 -5.25 -3.14
CA ALA A 48 -20.95 -5.88 -3.78
C ALA A 48 -20.75 -7.39 -4.02
N ASN A 49 -19.53 -7.89 -3.91
CA ASN A 49 -19.23 -9.32 -3.96
C ASN A 49 -19.17 -9.86 -2.52
N ASP A 50 -20.00 -10.86 -2.22
CA ASP A 50 -20.15 -11.42 -0.87
C ASP A 50 -18.83 -11.92 -0.27
N GLN A 51 -18.01 -12.60 -1.09
CA GLN A 51 -16.71 -13.10 -0.68
C GLN A 51 -15.78 -11.94 -0.26
N ALA A 52 -15.72 -10.88 -1.07
CA ALA A 52 -14.94 -9.69 -0.77
C ALA A 52 -15.47 -8.90 0.43
N PHE A 53 -16.80 -8.85 0.59
CA PHE A 53 -17.46 -8.19 1.70
C PHE A 53 -17.14 -8.87 3.04
N HIS A 54 -17.26 -10.19 3.09
CA HIS A 54 -17.04 -10.99 4.29
C HIS A 54 -15.56 -11.28 4.62
N CYS A 55 -14.66 -10.85 3.75
CA CYS A 55 -13.23 -11.14 3.84
C CYS A 55 -12.55 -10.56 5.10
N VAL A 56 -12.94 -9.35 5.51
CA VAL A 56 -12.48 -8.71 6.75
C VAL A 56 -13.65 -8.01 7.41
N MET A 57 -14.10 -8.50 8.55
CA MET A 57 -15.27 -7.96 9.24
C MET A 57 -15.11 -8.02 10.74
N GLN A 58 -15.68 -7.04 11.43
CA GLN A 58 -15.88 -7.15 12.87
C GLN A 58 -17.21 -7.85 13.12
N LYS A 59 -17.19 -8.97 13.85
CA LYS A 59 -18.41 -9.72 14.21
C LYS A 59 -18.30 -10.28 15.63
N GLU A 60 -19.41 -10.74 16.15
CA GLU A 60 -19.47 -11.50 17.40
C GLU A 60 -19.35 -12.99 17.08
N ASP A 61 -18.73 -13.75 17.99
CA ASP A 61 -18.78 -15.21 17.97
C ASP A 61 -20.06 -15.73 18.66
N ASP A 62 -20.21 -17.05 18.74
CA ASP A 62 -21.37 -17.71 19.34
C ASP A 62 -21.52 -17.40 20.85
N GLU A 63 -20.44 -16.98 21.51
CA GLU A 63 -20.40 -16.54 22.91
C GLU A 63 -20.60 -15.01 23.05
N LYS A 64 -21.01 -14.31 21.98
CA LYS A 64 -21.20 -12.86 21.90
C LYS A 64 -19.92 -12.04 22.15
N LYS A 65 -18.74 -12.64 21.95
CA LYS A 65 -17.46 -11.95 22.08
C LYS A 65 -17.09 -11.31 20.75
N LYS A 66 -16.92 -10.00 20.75
CA LYS A 66 -16.56 -9.23 19.56
C LYS A 66 -15.12 -9.50 19.13
N GLY A 67 -14.92 -9.82 17.85
CA GLY A 67 -13.61 -10.04 17.24
C GLY A 67 -13.52 -9.49 15.83
N LEU A 68 -12.29 -9.36 15.32
CA LEU A 68 -12.04 -9.05 13.91
C LEU A 68 -11.82 -10.38 13.18
N LEU A 69 -12.74 -10.77 12.32
CA LEU A 69 -12.59 -11.91 11.44
C LEU A 69 -11.73 -11.53 10.23
N VAL A 70 -10.73 -12.36 9.94
CA VAL A 70 -10.02 -12.35 8.65
C VAL A 70 -10.23 -13.69 7.96
N ALA A 71 -10.89 -13.68 6.81
CA ALA A 71 -11.20 -14.87 6.06
C ALA A 71 -9.95 -15.47 5.38
N ARG A 72 -9.98 -16.79 5.16
CA ARG A 72 -8.82 -17.55 4.64
C ARG A 72 -8.49 -17.21 3.19
N ASP A 73 -9.48 -16.78 2.43
CA ASP A 73 -9.42 -16.42 1.02
C ASP A 73 -8.97 -14.97 0.77
N ILE A 74 -8.58 -14.23 1.81
CA ILE A 74 -8.13 -12.83 1.71
C ILE A 74 -7.05 -12.59 0.67
N LEU A 75 -6.14 -13.56 0.49
CA LEU A 75 -5.07 -13.43 -0.48
C LEU A 75 -5.56 -13.59 -1.92
N GLU A 76 -6.59 -14.40 -2.15
CA GLU A 76 -7.18 -14.60 -3.47
C GLU A 76 -8.03 -13.39 -3.86
N VAL A 77 -8.97 -13.01 -2.99
CA VAL A 77 -9.78 -11.79 -3.15
C VAL A 77 -8.88 -10.58 -3.37
N GLY A 78 -7.82 -10.45 -2.56
CA GLY A 78 -6.90 -9.34 -2.67
C GLY A 78 -6.10 -9.30 -3.95
N GLY A 79 -5.70 -10.46 -4.49
CA GLY A 79 -5.06 -10.54 -5.80
C GLY A 79 -5.98 -10.07 -6.93
N GLN A 80 -7.26 -10.45 -6.89
CA GLN A 80 -8.24 -10.02 -7.89
C GLN A 80 -8.50 -8.51 -7.80
N VAL A 81 -8.73 -7.98 -6.60
CA VAL A 81 -8.96 -6.53 -6.43
C VAL A 81 -7.72 -5.72 -6.82
N LEU A 82 -6.52 -6.18 -6.48
CA LEU A 82 -5.27 -5.53 -6.91
C LEU A 82 -5.18 -5.48 -8.43
N LYS A 83 -5.49 -6.58 -9.13
CA LYS A 83 -5.47 -6.65 -10.59
C LYS A 83 -6.43 -5.66 -11.23
N ASP A 84 -7.66 -5.58 -10.72
CA ASP A 84 -8.63 -4.60 -11.20
C ASP A 84 -8.15 -3.17 -10.92
N HIS A 85 -7.56 -2.95 -9.74
CA HIS A 85 -7.04 -1.66 -9.33
C HIS A 85 -5.88 -1.15 -10.19
N ILE A 86 -4.89 -1.99 -10.51
CA ILE A 86 -3.81 -1.59 -11.41
C ILE A 86 -4.31 -1.33 -12.84
N THR A 87 -5.37 -2.04 -13.28
CA THR A 87 -6.00 -1.79 -14.58
C THR A 87 -6.66 -0.41 -14.61
N THR A 88 -7.28 0.01 -13.50
CA THR A 88 -7.86 1.36 -13.35
C THR A 88 -6.78 2.44 -13.19
N LEU A 89 -5.74 2.17 -12.41
CA LEU A 89 -4.69 3.14 -12.11
C LEU A 89 -3.74 3.38 -13.28
N GLY A 90 -3.39 2.33 -14.03
CA GLY A 90 -2.39 2.36 -15.10
C GLY A 90 -2.54 3.54 -16.07
N PRO A 91 -3.71 3.73 -16.71
CA PRO A 91 -3.92 4.83 -17.66
C PRO A 91 -3.77 6.24 -17.06
N LEU A 92 -3.89 6.38 -15.74
CA LEU A 92 -3.81 7.68 -15.05
C LEU A 92 -2.37 8.08 -14.68
N VAL A 93 -1.44 7.13 -14.66
CA VAL A 93 -0.10 7.33 -14.08
C VAL A 93 1.04 6.89 -15.01
N LEU A 94 0.78 5.95 -15.91
CA LEU A 94 1.81 5.42 -16.80
C LEU A 94 2.05 6.34 -18.00
N PRO A 95 3.28 6.38 -18.54
CA PRO A 95 3.57 7.01 -19.82
C PRO A 95 2.71 6.44 -20.96
N ILE A 96 2.44 7.23 -22.00
CA ILE A 96 1.62 6.83 -23.15
C ILE A 96 2.19 5.56 -23.84
N SER A 97 3.52 5.42 -23.91
CA SER A 97 4.18 4.22 -24.46
C SER A 97 3.77 2.95 -23.74
N GLU A 98 3.82 2.95 -22.41
CA GLU A 98 3.40 1.83 -21.56
C GLU A 98 1.90 1.56 -21.68
N GLN A 99 1.08 2.60 -21.81
CA GLN A 99 -0.35 2.43 -22.03
C GLN A 99 -0.62 1.70 -23.36
N ILE A 100 0.04 2.10 -24.45
CA ILE A 100 -0.09 1.44 -25.76
C ILE A 100 0.35 -0.03 -25.67
N HIS A 101 1.45 -0.33 -24.98
CA HIS A 101 1.90 -1.70 -24.75
C HIS A 101 0.88 -2.52 -23.95
N PHE A 102 0.35 -1.97 -22.86
CA PHE A 102 -0.64 -2.66 -22.04
C PHE A 102 -1.95 -2.90 -22.80
N PHE A 103 -2.49 -1.88 -23.47
CA PHE A 103 -3.74 -2.01 -24.22
C PHE A 103 -3.59 -2.93 -25.44
N SER A 104 -2.48 -2.85 -26.18
CA SER A 104 -2.21 -3.79 -27.27
C SER A 104 -2.09 -5.21 -26.76
N ALA A 105 -1.40 -5.47 -25.65
CA ALA A 105 -1.31 -6.79 -25.03
C ALA A 105 -2.67 -7.30 -24.52
N LEU A 106 -3.55 -6.41 -24.07
CA LEU A 106 -4.91 -6.76 -23.64
C LEU A 106 -5.81 -7.14 -24.82
N VAL A 107 -5.72 -6.41 -25.94
CA VAL A 107 -6.52 -6.63 -27.16
C VAL A 107 -6.00 -7.83 -27.98
N LEU A 108 -4.68 -7.97 -28.10
CA LEU A 108 -4.02 -9.08 -28.81
C LEU A 108 -4.07 -10.41 -28.04
N ARG A 109 -4.71 -10.44 -26.88
CA ARG A 109 -4.75 -11.61 -26.01
C ARG A 109 -5.55 -12.75 -26.63
N LYS A 110 -4.87 -13.58 -27.42
CA LYS A 110 -5.37 -14.88 -27.88
C LYS A 110 -5.01 -15.96 -26.86
N GLY A 111 -6.00 -16.49 -26.14
CA GLY A 111 -5.86 -17.67 -25.29
C GLY A 111 -5.34 -17.43 -23.85
N LYS A 112 -4.75 -18.47 -23.24
CA LYS A 112 -4.34 -18.54 -21.82
C LYS A 112 -2.99 -17.86 -21.50
N SER A 113 -2.52 -16.90 -22.30
CA SER A 113 -1.26 -16.20 -22.02
C SER A 113 -1.34 -15.38 -20.73
N LYS A 114 -0.22 -15.30 -20.00
CA LYS A 114 -0.12 -14.48 -18.78
C LYS A 114 -0.45 -13.03 -19.13
N PRO A 115 -1.30 -12.35 -18.34
CA PRO A 115 -1.60 -10.94 -18.57
C PRO A 115 -0.31 -10.12 -18.44
N TYR A 116 -0.11 -9.17 -19.37
CA TYR A 116 0.99 -8.21 -19.27
C TYR A 116 0.79 -7.33 -18.03
N ILE A 117 1.85 -7.16 -17.26
CA ILE A 117 1.87 -6.35 -16.05
C ILE A 117 2.55 -5.03 -16.42
N PRO A 118 1.86 -3.89 -16.35
CA PRO A 118 2.49 -2.61 -16.66
C PRO A 118 3.69 -2.34 -15.76
N ASP A 119 4.72 -1.71 -16.33
CA ASP A 119 5.89 -1.36 -15.55
C ASP A 119 5.66 -0.07 -14.73
N PHE A 120 5.12 -0.25 -13.53
CA PHE A 120 4.89 0.85 -12.59
C PHE A 120 6.18 1.53 -12.10
N LYS A 121 7.37 0.93 -12.32
CA LYS A 121 8.67 1.55 -12.01
C LYS A 121 8.95 2.74 -12.93
N GLN A 122 8.30 2.81 -14.10
CA GLN A 122 8.38 3.98 -14.98
C GLN A 122 7.48 5.13 -14.50
N ALA A 123 6.45 4.84 -13.70
CA ALA A 123 5.50 5.83 -13.21
C ALA A 123 5.88 6.42 -11.85
N PHE A 124 6.66 5.70 -11.04
CA PHE A 124 6.95 6.08 -9.66
C PHE A 124 8.40 5.84 -9.29
N GLU A 125 9.03 6.83 -8.65
CA GLU A 125 10.38 6.69 -8.08
C GLU A 125 10.34 5.95 -6.73
N HIS A 126 9.21 6.03 -6.01
CA HIS A 126 9.05 5.37 -4.71
C HIS A 126 7.68 4.73 -4.58
N VAL A 127 7.64 3.59 -3.88
CA VAL A 127 6.39 2.88 -3.59
C VAL A 127 6.31 2.56 -2.10
N CYS A 128 5.13 2.77 -1.53
CA CYS A 128 4.78 2.43 -0.15
C CYS A 128 3.60 1.45 -0.22
N VAL A 129 3.89 0.16 0.02
CA VAL A 129 2.89 -0.90 0.03
C VAL A 129 2.53 -1.22 1.47
N LEU A 130 1.24 -1.05 1.80
CA LEU A 130 0.71 -1.32 3.14
C LEU A 130 1.33 -2.58 3.75
N ALA A 131 2.10 -2.37 4.82
CA ALA A 131 2.74 -3.40 5.63
C ALA A 131 1.73 -4.32 6.37
N CYS A 132 1.05 -5.20 5.62
CA CYS A 132 0.07 -6.13 6.16
C CYS A 132 0.72 -7.37 6.80
N SER A 133 1.54 -8.06 6.02
CA SER A 133 2.27 -9.27 6.39
C SER A 133 3.35 -9.55 5.35
N LYS A 134 4.36 -10.35 5.71
CA LYS A 134 5.44 -10.75 4.79
C LYS A 134 4.87 -11.41 3.53
N VAL A 135 3.94 -12.35 3.70
CA VAL A 135 3.28 -13.05 2.59
C VAL A 135 2.55 -12.10 1.64
N VAL A 136 1.88 -11.07 2.17
CA VAL A 136 1.19 -10.08 1.32
C VAL A 136 2.19 -9.22 0.56
N LEU A 137 3.24 -8.75 1.23
CA LEU A 137 4.29 -7.95 0.58
C LEU A 137 5.01 -8.74 -0.51
N ASP A 138 5.38 -10.00 -0.27
CA ASP A 138 6.06 -10.86 -1.25
C ASP A 138 5.16 -11.12 -2.47
N LYS A 139 3.85 -11.32 -2.26
CA LYS A 139 2.88 -11.47 -3.35
C LYS A 139 2.77 -10.20 -4.19
N ILE A 140 2.71 -9.04 -3.56
CA ILE A 140 2.63 -7.75 -4.27
C ILE A 140 3.92 -7.48 -5.05
N GLN A 141 5.07 -7.70 -4.41
CA GLN A 141 6.38 -7.58 -5.04
C GLN A 141 6.46 -8.44 -6.31
N LYS A 142 6.05 -9.72 -6.22
CA LYS A 142 6.03 -10.64 -7.35
C LYS A 142 5.03 -10.22 -8.44
N ASN A 143 3.82 -9.81 -8.05
CA ASN A 143 2.76 -9.46 -9.00
C ASN A 143 3.02 -8.14 -9.73
N LEU A 144 3.79 -7.23 -9.15
CA LEU A 144 4.13 -5.93 -9.74
C LEU A 144 5.59 -5.87 -10.22
N GLU A 145 6.32 -6.97 -10.13
CA GLU A 145 7.74 -7.09 -10.49
C GLU A 145 8.61 -5.96 -9.89
N LEU A 146 8.33 -5.63 -8.62
CA LEU A 146 9.05 -4.60 -7.87
C LEU A 146 10.39 -5.13 -7.37
N THR A 147 11.40 -4.27 -7.40
CA THR A 147 12.72 -4.58 -6.87
C THR A 147 12.71 -4.55 -5.33
N GLU A 148 13.74 -5.11 -4.71
CA GLU A 148 13.93 -5.05 -3.26
C GLU A 148 13.98 -3.61 -2.74
N GLU A 149 14.54 -2.68 -3.51
CA GLU A 149 14.62 -1.26 -3.14
C GLU A 149 13.23 -0.62 -2.97
N TYR A 150 12.28 -0.91 -3.87
CA TYR A 150 10.90 -0.46 -3.73
C TYR A 150 10.20 -1.07 -2.51
N MET A 151 10.53 -2.31 -2.17
CA MET A 151 9.89 -3.02 -1.07
C MET A 151 10.53 -2.73 0.28
N GLU A 152 11.73 -2.14 0.32
CA GLU A 152 12.51 -1.92 1.55
C GLU A 152 11.70 -1.16 2.60
N ALA A 153 11.08 -0.03 2.25
CA ALA A 153 10.31 0.78 3.19
C ALA A 153 9.16 -0.02 3.83
N SER A 154 8.45 -0.81 3.02
CA SER A 154 7.33 -1.65 3.43
C SER A 154 7.78 -2.80 4.34
N LYS A 155 8.86 -3.50 3.95
CA LYS A 155 9.43 -4.61 4.72
C LYS A 155 10.02 -4.15 6.05
N MET A 156 10.76 -3.03 6.06
CA MET A 156 11.35 -2.48 7.27
C MET A 156 10.28 -1.94 8.22
N THR A 157 9.24 -1.28 7.69
CA THR A 157 8.08 -0.84 8.49
C THR A 157 7.40 -2.03 9.16
N LEU A 158 7.14 -3.10 8.39
CA LEU A 158 6.56 -4.33 8.94
C LEU A 158 7.47 -4.95 10.03
N HIS A 159 8.78 -4.99 9.79
CA HIS A 159 9.75 -5.54 10.73
C HIS A 159 9.79 -4.76 12.06
N LYS A 160 9.85 -3.43 12.02
CA LYS A 160 10.01 -2.59 13.21
C LYS A 160 8.69 -2.37 13.96
N PHE A 161 7.63 -2.02 13.22
CA PHE A 161 6.38 -1.54 13.80
C PHE A 161 5.24 -2.55 13.72
N GLY A 162 5.40 -3.62 12.94
CA GLY A 162 4.31 -4.54 12.63
C GLY A 162 3.24 -3.89 11.76
N ASN A 163 2.06 -4.52 11.71
CA ASN A 163 0.94 -3.99 10.95
C ASN A 163 0.16 -2.98 11.82
N THR A 164 0.44 -1.69 11.64
CA THR A 164 -0.29 -0.59 12.30
C THR A 164 -1.58 -0.19 11.58
N SER A 165 -2.12 -1.07 10.73
CA SER A 165 -3.29 -0.81 9.90
C SER A 165 -3.08 0.44 9.01
N SER A 166 -4.07 1.33 8.94
CA SER A 166 -4.07 2.49 8.04
C SER A 166 -2.87 3.44 8.18
N SER A 167 -2.19 3.48 9.33
CA SER A 167 -1.00 4.33 9.50
C SER A 167 0.26 3.78 8.83
N SER A 168 0.34 2.48 8.55
CA SER A 168 1.59 1.84 8.09
C SER A 168 2.16 2.50 6.83
N VAL A 169 1.33 2.85 5.85
CA VAL A 169 1.77 3.51 4.60
C VAL A 169 2.45 4.86 4.83
N TRP A 170 2.19 5.50 5.96
CA TRP A 170 2.84 6.76 6.34
C TRP A 170 4.15 6.53 7.07
N TYR A 171 4.29 5.44 7.82
CA TYR A 171 5.57 5.02 8.39
C TYR A 171 6.54 4.60 7.28
N GLU A 172 6.03 4.00 6.20
CA GLU A 172 6.78 3.69 4.98
C GLU A 172 7.28 4.96 4.29
N LEU A 173 6.42 5.97 4.13
CA LEU A 173 6.83 7.26 3.59
C LEU A 173 7.86 7.96 4.50
N ALA A 174 7.65 7.91 5.82
CA ALA A 174 8.58 8.46 6.79
C ALA A 174 9.95 7.76 6.74
N TYR A 175 10.00 6.46 6.46
CA TYR A 175 11.24 5.73 6.25
C TYR A 175 12.03 6.29 5.07
N LEU A 176 11.36 6.48 3.91
CA LEU A 176 11.98 7.05 2.72
C LEU A 176 12.48 8.49 2.95
N GLU A 177 11.72 9.28 3.70
CA GLU A 177 12.14 10.63 4.12
C GLU A 177 13.37 10.59 5.03
N ALA A 178 13.38 9.70 6.03
CA ALA A 178 14.50 9.56 6.97
C ALA A 178 15.78 9.07 6.27
N LYS A 179 15.65 8.22 5.25
CA LYS A 179 16.75 7.84 4.36
C LYS A 179 17.24 8.97 3.45
N GLY A 180 16.50 10.08 3.37
CA GLY A 180 16.81 11.17 2.44
C GLY A 180 16.65 10.78 0.97
N ARG A 181 15.91 9.71 0.67
CA ARG A 181 15.71 9.20 -0.70
C ARG A 181 14.79 10.09 -1.52
N ILE A 182 13.77 10.67 -0.90
CA ILE A 182 12.82 11.56 -1.58
C ILE A 182 13.50 12.85 -2.06
N LYS A 183 13.50 13.09 -3.36
CA LYS A 183 13.93 14.33 -4.02
C LYS A 183 12.74 15.11 -4.57
N LYS A 184 12.94 16.41 -4.78
CA LYS A 184 11.94 17.27 -5.43
C LYS A 184 11.67 16.75 -6.84
N GLY A 185 10.39 16.55 -7.16
CA GLY A 185 9.93 16.01 -8.44
C GLY A 185 9.54 14.54 -8.37
N ASP A 186 10.05 13.79 -7.38
CA ASP A 186 9.77 12.37 -7.24
C ASP A 186 8.29 12.10 -7.03
N ARG A 187 7.80 11.06 -7.71
CA ARG A 187 6.45 10.53 -7.58
C ARG A 187 6.46 9.36 -6.60
N VAL A 188 5.60 9.45 -5.60
CA VAL A 188 5.44 8.41 -4.57
C VAL A 188 4.06 7.79 -4.70
N TRP A 189 4.02 6.48 -4.83
CA TRP A 189 2.78 5.72 -4.84
C TRP A 189 2.54 5.03 -3.50
N GLN A 190 1.49 5.42 -2.80
CA GLN A 190 0.98 4.68 -1.65
C GLN A 190 -0.15 3.77 -2.10
N ILE A 191 -0.07 2.48 -1.77
CA ILE A 191 -1.13 1.50 -2.01
C ILE A 191 -1.53 0.79 -0.71
N SER A 192 -2.83 0.70 -0.47
CA SER A 192 -3.38 0.08 0.74
C SER A 192 -4.64 -0.75 0.47
N PHE A 193 -4.89 -1.70 1.37
CA PHE A 193 -6.06 -2.57 1.33
C PHE A 193 -6.89 -2.44 2.61
N GLY A 194 -8.19 -2.70 2.52
CA GLY A 194 -9.10 -2.60 3.67
C GLY A 194 -10.36 -3.45 3.52
N SER A 195 -11.20 -3.48 4.56
CA SER A 195 -12.45 -4.27 4.62
C SER A 195 -13.48 -3.89 3.55
N GLY A 196 -14.43 -4.81 3.28
CA GLY A 196 -15.30 -4.74 2.10
C GLY A 196 -14.54 -4.94 0.78
N PHE A 197 -13.42 -5.67 0.88
CA PHE A 197 -12.18 -5.56 0.11
C PHE A 197 -12.03 -4.30 -0.77
N LYS A 198 -11.27 -3.34 -0.26
CA LYS A 198 -10.91 -2.10 -0.93
C LYS A 198 -9.45 -2.14 -1.33
N CYS A 199 -9.12 -1.56 -2.48
CA CYS A 199 -7.76 -1.16 -2.81
C CYS A 199 -7.76 0.35 -3.04
N ASN A 200 -6.86 1.06 -2.36
CA ASN A 200 -6.73 2.51 -2.49
C ASN A 200 -5.32 2.83 -2.96
N SER A 201 -5.21 3.76 -3.89
CA SER A 201 -3.94 4.33 -4.30
C SER A 201 -3.96 5.84 -4.22
N VAL A 202 -2.85 6.36 -3.71
CA VAL A 202 -2.59 7.79 -3.61
C VAL A 202 -1.27 8.06 -4.29
N VAL A 203 -1.26 9.00 -5.23
CA VAL A 203 -0.05 9.42 -5.94
C VAL A 203 0.33 10.81 -5.49
N TRP A 204 1.53 10.93 -4.95
CA TRP A 204 2.10 12.17 -4.46
C TRP A 204 3.25 12.60 -5.36
N VAL A 205 3.43 13.91 -5.54
CA VAL A 205 4.66 14.49 -6.10
C VAL A 205 5.37 15.29 -5.02
N ALA A 206 6.63 14.98 -4.76
CA ALA A 206 7.46 15.70 -3.81
C ALA A 206 7.76 17.12 -4.33
N LEU A 207 7.37 18.13 -3.55
CA LEU A 207 7.60 19.55 -3.90
C LEU A 207 8.96 20.05 -3.44
N ARG A 208 9.66 19.27 -2.62
CA ARG A 208 10.96 19.56 -2.03
C ARG A 208 11.70 18.26 -1.73
N ASN A 209 13.01 18.33 -1.55
CA ASN A 209 13.80 17.22 -1.02
C ASN A 209 13.35 16.90 0.42
N ALA A 210 13.39 15.62 0.80
CA ALA A 210 13.24 15.24 2.19
C ALA A 210 14.26 15.98 3.06
N ARG A 211 13.78 16.52 4.18
CA ARG A 211 14.60 17.16 5.20
C ARG A 211 14.59 16.28 6.43
N LYS A 212 15.67 16.33 7.20
CA LYS A 212 15.69 15.74 8.55
C LYS A 212 14.55 16.36 9.36
N ASN A 213 13.77 15.50 10.00
CA ASN A 213 12.67 15.88 10.87
C ASN A 213 12.86 15.11 12.17
N GLU A 214 13.06 15.83 13.27
CA GLU A 214 13.26 15.25 14.60
C GLU A 214 12.03 14.45 15.07
N ASN A 215 10.84 14.76 14.55
CA ASN A 215 9.61 14.04 14.84
C ASN A 215 9.39 12.82 13.93
N ASN A 216 10.35 12.43 13.09
CA ASN A 216 10.23 11.25 12.24
C ASN A 216 10.46 9.98 13.08
N PRO A 217 9.55 8.97 13.04
CA PRO A 217 9.63 7.78 13.88
C PRO A 217 10.86 6.88 13.61
N TRP A 218 11.64 7.18 12.56
CA TRP A 218 12.85 6.47 12.20
C TRP A 218 14.14 7.20 12.57
N ILE A 219 14.09 8.48 12.97
CA ILE A 219 15.26 9.38 12.97
C ILE A 219 16.43 8.84 13.80
N ASP A 220 16.14 8.22 14.94
CA ASP A 220 17.15 7.73 15.88
C ASP A 220 17.82 6.42 15.45
N CYS A 221 17.19 5.65 14.57
CA CYS A 221 17.66 4.32 14.20
C CYS A 221 17.82 4.11 12.70
N ILE A 222 17.54 5.10 11.85
CA ILE A 222 17.50 4.89 10.39
C ILE A 222 18.84 4.42 9.82
N GLY A 223 19.96 4.74 10.47
CA GLY A 223 21.29 4.27 10.10
C GLY A 223 21.49 2.76 10.23
N GLU A 224 20.70 2.08 11.07
CA GLU A 224 20.78 0.62 11.27
C GLU A 224 20.01 -0.19 10.21
N TYR A 225 19.23 0.49 9.36
CA TYR A 225 18.40 -0.15 8.35
C TYR A 225 19.07 -0.08 6.96
N PRO A 226 18.79 -1.01 6.02
CA PRO A 226 17.96 -2.19 6.21
C PRO A 226 18.65 -3.21 7.12
N LYS A 227 17.89 -3.80 8.04
CA LYS A 227 18.36 -5.00 8.76
C LYS A 227 18.18 -6.20 7.83
N VAL A 228 19.13 -7.13 7.86
CA VAL A 228 18.97 -8.41 7.14
C VAL A 228 17.82 -9.17 7.82
N VAL A 229 16.73 -9.41 7.10
CA VAL A 229 15.50 -10.09 7.56
C VAL A 229 15.28 -11.38 6.79
#